data_AF-A0A2P5EV67-F1
#
_entry.id   AF-A0A2P5EV67-F1
#
_cell.length_a   1.000
_cell.length_b   1.000
_cell.length_c   1.000
_cell.angle_alpha   90.00
_cell.angle_beta   90.00
_cell.angle_gamma   90.00
#
_symmetry.space_group_name_H-M   'P 1'
#
loop_
_entity.id
_entity.type
_entity.pdbx_description
1 polymer ?
#
loop_
_entity_poly.entity_id
_entity_poly.type
_entity_poly.pdbx_seq_one_letter_code
_entity_poly.pdbx_strand_id
1 'polypeptide(L)'
;MFIAGYALVAWTNGKIRACEHRVIAKEGKPARYSIGLFSFVNGLMHVPEELVNDEWPLQYKPFDRFSFLRFYFMEGGTEFACPIKSYCGV
;
A
#
# COMPACT_ATOMS: atom_id res chain seq x y z
N MET A 1 13.55 0.79 10.57
CA MET A 1 12.40 -0.08 10.24
C MET A 1 11.87 0.36 8.89
N PHE A 2 11.72 -0.56 7.94
CA PHE A 2 11.08 -0.30 6.65
C PHE A 2 9.72 -1.00 6.63
N ILE A 3 8.71 -0.30 6.14
CA ILE A 3 7.34 -0.82 6.06
C ILE A 3 6.85 -0.63 4.63
N ALA A 4 6.38 -1.71 4.02
CA ALA A 4 5.74 -1.67 2.73
C ALA A 4 4.33 -1.08 2.86
N GLY A 5 4.02 -0.07 2.05
CA GLY A 5 2.67 0.47 1.89
C GLY A 5 1.91 -0.19 0.73
N TYR A 6 0.61 0.08 0.64
CA TYR A 6 -0.26 -0.48 -0.39
C TYR A 6 0.18 -0.21 -1.82
N ALA A 7 0.73 0.97 -2.12
CA ALA A 7 1.25 1.28 -3.45
C ALA A 7 2.36 0.29 -3.87
N LEU A 8 3.21 -0.15 -2.94
CA LEU A 8 4.25 -1.13 -3.22
C LEU A 8 3.68 -2.53 -3.47
N VAL A 9 2.54 -2.87 -2.86
CA VAL A 9 1.82 -4.11 -3.15
C VAL A 9 1.42 -4.16 -4.61
N ALA A 10 0.77 -3.10 -5.11
CA ALA A 10 0.38 -3.04 -6.51
C ALA A 10 1.61 -3.01 -7.44
N TRP A 11 2.60 -2.15 -7.14
CA TRP A 11 3.82 -2.06 -7.96
C TRP A 11 4.56 -3.40 -8.07
N THR A 12 4.62 -4.20 -7.00
CA THR A 12 5.27 -5.51 -7.03
C THR A 12 4.40 -6.65 -7.56
N ASN A 13 3.28 -6.32 -8.20
CA ASN A 13 2.28 -7.27 -8.68
C ASN A 13 1.78 -8.22 -7.57
N GLY A 14 1.71 -7.75 -6.32
CA GLY A 14 1.27 -8.52 -5.15
C GLY A 14 2.34 -9.39 -4.50
N LYS A 15 3.60 -9.35 -4.96
CA LYS A 15 4.70 -10.14 -4.38
C LYS A 15 5.10 -9.65 -2.99
N ILE A 16 5.06 -8.33 -2.75
CA ILE A 16 5.26 -7.76 -1.41
C ILE A 16 3.90 -7.43 -0.79
N ARG A 17 3.71 -7.82 0.47
CA ARG A 17 2.51 -7.49 1.25
C ARG A 17 2.71 -6.20 2.03
N ALA A 18 1.63 -5.42 2.17
CA ALA A 18 1.63 -4.28 3.09
C ALA A 18 1.60 -4.79 4.54
N CYS A 19 2.37 -4.15 5.43
CA CYS A 19 2.39 -4.54 6.85
C CYS A 19 1.38 -3.72 7.65
N GLU A 20 0.37 -4.39 8.18
CA GLU A 20 -0.46 -3.83 9.24
C GLU A 20 0.37 -3.70 10.52
N HIS A 21 0.35 -2.52 11.14
CA HIS A 21 1.12 -2.26 12.33
C HIS A 21 0.39 -1.26 13.23
N ARG A 22 0.61 -1.39 14.54
CA ARG A 22 0.04 -0.50 15.55
C ARG A 22 1.07 -0.12 16.59
N VAL A 23 0.97 1.11 17.08
CA VAL A 23 1.75 1.58 18.21
C VAL A 23 0.93 1.42 19.49
N ILE A 24 1.43 0.62 20.43
CA ILE A 24 0.80 0.44 21.74
C ILE A 24 1.52 1.34 22.74
N ALA A 25 0.79 2.29 23.33
CA ALA A 25 1.23 3.01 24.52
C ALA A 25 0.95 2.16 25.76
N LYS A 26 1.94 2.03 26.66
CA LYS A 26 1.79 1.27 27.90
C LYS A 26 1.70 2.26 29.07
N GLU A 27 0.71 2.06 29.93
CA GLU A 27 0.57 2.82 31.17
C GLU A 27 1.81 2.65 32.06
N GLY A 28 2.20 3.72 32.76
CA GLY A 28 3.36 3.73 33.65
C GLY A 28 4.73 3.62 32.95
N LYS A 29 4.79 3.70 31.61
CA LYS A 29 6.06 3.75 30.87
C LYS A 29 6.45 5.19 30.51
N PRO A 30 7.76 5.49 30.46
CA PRO A 30 8.25 6.77 29.98
C PRO A 30 7.77 7.08 28.55
N ALA A 31 7.72 8.37 28.21
CA ALA A 31 7.36 8.82 26.88
C ALA A 31 8.26 8.20 25.81
N ARG A 32 7.65 7.72 24.72
CA ARG A 32 8.34 7.22 23.53
C ARG A 32 8.16 8.19 22.38
N TYR A 33 9.26 8.59 21.76
CA TYR A 33 9.27 9.41 20.55
C TYR A 33 9.65 8.56 19.34
N SER A 34 9.01 8.81 18.20
CA SER A 34 9.34 8.17 16.93
C SER A 34 9.07 9.12 15.77
N ILE A 35 9.90 9.07 14.74
CA ILE A 35 9.75 9.83 13.51
C ILE A 35 9.55 8.84 12.37
N GLY A 36 8.56 9.11 11.51
CA GLY A 36 8.30 8.35 10.29
C GLY A 36 8.63 9.18 9.06
N LEU A 37 9.33 8.57 8.10
CA LEU A 37 9.55 9.14 6.77
C LEU A 37 8.76 8.31 5.75
N PHE A 38 7.98 8.99 4.91
CA PHE A 38 7.12 8.35 3.91
C PHE A 38 7.53 8.80 2.51
N SER A 39 7.74 7.83 1.62
CA SER A 39 8.08 8.08 0.22
C SER A 39 6.88 7.86 -0.67
N PHE A 40 6.72 8.76 -1.63
CA PHE A 40 5.58 8.79 -2.54
C PHE A 40 6.06 8.95 -3.97
N VAL A 41 5.34 8.30 -4.89
CA VAL A 41 5.52 8.46 -6.33
C VAL A 41 4.39 9.33 -6.86
N ASN A 42 4.74 10.28 -7.73
CA ASN A 42 3.79 11.11 -8.46
C ASN A 42 3.51 10.50 -9.83
N GLY A 43 2.29 10.68 -10.33
CA GLY A 43 1.87 10.18 -11.63
C GLY A 43 1.33 8.76 -11.60
N LEU A 44 1.13 8.21 -12.80
CA LEU A 44 0.54 6.90 -13.01
C LEU A 44 1.56 5.81 -12.67
N MET A 45 1.22 4.94 -11.71
CA MET A 45 2.03 3.80 -11.33
C MET A 45 1.58 2.57 -12.10
N HIS A 46 2.55 1.81 -12.61
CA HIS A 46 2.34 0.58 -13.37
C HIS A 46 3.08 -0.57 -12.71
N VAL A 47 2.58 -1.79 -12.89
CA VAL A 47 3.35 -3.00 -12.59
C VAL A 47 4.52 -3.06 -13.59
N PRO A 48 5.77 -3.22 -13.13
CA PRO A 48 6.91 -3.45 -14.02
C PRO A 48 6.71 -4.73 -14.84
N GLU A 49 7.01 -4.68 -16.13
CA GLU A 49 6.79 -5.79 -17.07
C GLU A 49 7.55 -7.05 -16.65
N GLU A 50 8.73 -6.91 -16.04
CA GLU A 50 9.54 -8.01 -15.51
C GLU A 50 8.87 -8.78 -14.36
N LEU A 51 7.82 -8.22 -13.74
CA LEU A 51 7.05 -8.87 -12.67
C LEU A 51 5.78 -9.54 -13.17
N VAL A 52 5.55 -9.56 -14.49
CA VAL A 52 4.41 -10.20 -15.15
C VAL A 52 4.92 -11.34 -16.04
N ASN A 53 4.37 -12.54 -15.85
CA ASN A 53 4.67 -13.70 -16.70
C ASN A 53 3.50 -14.69 -16.69
N ASP A 54 3.63 -15.80 -17.41
CA ASP A 54 2.55 -16.80 -17.56
C ASP A 54 2.14 -17.44 -16.22
N GLU A 55 3.07 -17.61 -15.29
CA GLU A 55 2.79 -18.15 -13.95
C GLU A 55 2.23 -17.08 -13.00
N TRP A 56 2.55 -15.81 -13.24
CA TRP A 56 2.17 -14.67 -12.41
C TRP A 56 1.63 -13.52 -13.27
N PRO A 57 0.39 -13.65 -13.77
CA PRO A 57 -0.21 -12.67 -14.66
C PRO A 57 -0.45 -11.33 -13.95
N LEU A 58 -0.71 -10.28 -14.72
CA LEU A 58 -1.00 -8.94 -14.21
C LEU A 58 -2.16 -8.97 -13.21
N GLN A 59 -1.90 -8.55 -11.97
CA GLN A 59 -2.90 -8.52 -10.88
C GLN A 59 -3.46 -7.13 -10.63
N TYR A 60 -2.79 -6.08 -11.12
CA TYR A 60 -3.13 -4.68 -10.86
C TYR A 60 -3.05 -3.84 -12.13
N LYS A 61 -4.08 -3.03 -12.36
CA LYS A 61 -4.16 -2.02 -13.41
C LYS A 61 -3.33 -0.78 -13.03
N PRO A 62 -2.89 0.01 -14.00
CA PRO A 62 -2.26 1.30 -13.74
C PRO A 62 -3.13 2.20 -12.87
N PHE A 63 -2.52 2.90 -11.92
CA PHE A 63 -3.27 3.73 -10.98
C PHE A 63 -2.50 4.97 -10.51
N ASP A 64 -3.21 6.07 -10.28
CA ASP A 64 -2.65 7.25 -9.63
C ASP A 64 -2.71 7.09 -8.11
N ARG A 65 -1.57 7.34 -7.45
CA ARG A 65 -1.42 7.11 -6.01
C ARG A 65 -2.29 8.05 -5.17
N PHE A 66 -2.47 9.29 -5.60
CA PHE A 66 -3.28 10.26 -4.84
C PHE A 66 -4.78 9.97 -4.97
N SER A 67 -5.20 9.47 -6.12
CA SER A 67 -6.56 8.98 -6.35
C SER A 67 -6.84 7.75 -5.48
N PHE A 68 -5.88 6.82 -5.35
CA PHE A 68 -5.99 5.73 -4.37
C PHE A 68 -6.09 6.24 -2.92
N LEU A 69 -5.31 7.25 -2.53
CA LEU A 69 -5.43 7.82 -1.18
C LEU A 69 -6.80 8.46 -0.93
N ARG A 70 -7.37 9.13 -1.93
CA ARG A 70 -8.74 9.67 -1.85
C ARG A 70 -9.74 8.54 -1.64
N PHE A 71 -9.70 7.51 -2.48
CA PHE A 71 -10.54 6.32 -2.32
C PHE A 71 -10.42 5.73 -0.91
N TYR A 72 -9.18 5.55 -0.44
CA TYR A 72 -8.86 4.97 0.87
C TYR A 72 -9.47 5.76 2.03
N PHE A 73 -9.28 7.09 2.05
CA PHE A 73 -9.68 7.92 3.20
C PHE A 73 -11.09 8.51 3.10
N MET A 74 -11.62 8.72 1.90
CA MET A 74 -12.86 9.48 1.68
C MET A 74 -14.01 8.64 1.13
N GLU A 75 -13.74 7.49 0.51
CA GLU A 75 -14.73 6.72 -0.25
C GLU A 75 -14.96 5.32 0.35
N GLY A 76 -14.68 5.15 1.65
CA GLY A 76 -14.89 3.87 2.35
C GLY A 76 -13.83 2.81 2.04
N GLY A 77 -12.72 3.18 1.41
CA GLY A 77 -11.68 2.21 1.03
C GLY A 77 -11.10 1.39 2.19
N THR A 78 -11.19 1.87 3.43
CA THR A 78 -10.76 1.13 4.64
C THR A 78 -11.63 -0.08 4.98
N GLU A 79 -12.84 -0.19 4.42
CA GLU A 79 -13.76 -1.31 4.68
C GLU A 79 -13.34 -2.59 3.94
N PHE A 80 -12.52 -2.45 2.90
CA PHE A 80 -12.04 -3.60 2.13
C PHE A 80 -10.87 -4.30 2.83
N ALA A 81 -10.89 -5.63 2.83
CA ALA A 81 -9.79 -6.44 3.35
C ALA A 81 -8.45 -6.18 2.62
N CYS A 82 -8.50 -5.83 1.34
CA CYS A 82 -7.34 -5.36 0.57
C CYS A 82 -7.75 -4.13 -0.27
N PRO A 83 -7.58 -2.92 0.27
CA PRO A 83 -8.05 -1.69 -0.37
C PRO A 83 -7.44 -1.45 -1.75
N ILE A 84 -6.13 -1.69 -1.91
CA ILE A 84 -5.46 -1.49 -3.19
C ILE A 84 -5.90 -2.49 -4.26
N LYS A 85 -6.16 -3.74 -3.88
CA LYS A 85 -6.69 -4.74 -4.81
C LYS A 85 -8.13 -4.44 -5.20
N SER A 86 -8.92 -3.87 -4.29
CA SER A 86 -10.28 -3.43 -4.60
C SER A 86 -10.31 -2.20 -5.52
N TYR A 87 -9.33 -1.32 -5.38
CA TYR A 87 -9.21 -0.10 -6.17
C TYR A 87 -8.70 -0.34 -7.60
N CYS A 88 -7.60 -1.08 -7.76
CA CYS A 88 -6.95 -1.27 -9.05
C CYS A 88 -6.67 -2.74 -9.41
N GLY A 89 -7.32 -3.71 -8.79
CA GLY A 89 -7.19 -5.12 -9.17
C GLY A 89 -7.66 -5.40 -10.61
N VAL A 90 -7.08 -6.44 -11.22
CA VAL A 90 -7.57 -7.06 -12.46
C VAL A 90 -8.60 -8.14 -12.13
#